data_AF-A0A5R8NNE4-F1
#
_entry.id   AF-A0A5R8NNE4-F1
#
_cell.length_a   1.000
_cell.length_b   1.000
_cell.length_c   1.000
_cell.angle_alpha   90.00
_cell.angle_beta   90.00
_cell.angle_gamma   90.00
#
_symmetry.space_group_name_H-M   'P 1'
#
loop_
_entity.id
_entity.type
_entity.pdbx_description
1 polymer ?
#
loop_
_entity_poly.entity_id
_entity_poly.type
_entity_poly.pdbx_seq_one_letter_code
_entity_poly.pdbx_strand_id
1 'polypeptide(L)'
;MRHTTVMTALIAAFLVTGCSITTPEPDQKGIVYDAGAFSDTTFQNCVNPGVRDVSGPGDQGYVYPAGQRTFEFAADPNDPEGANTKPGAEAGPLTMWTKDPLEMRVSGVVTFSLTSDCKTLRQFHEQIGLKYEADTDEGWDKLLSVYIGQPLDRALDAASKEFAWRELTYRDPQAKQQWEAKVAEYMVQFLREQGGTAFFEKFSVTLQQPQPPLKVREAMAAVQQAQEENTAQKAKNEKARTELEAIKDLKDVLGPQGAVMWQAVKDGRIQIIVSDSGQINVTPNQRRQGD
;
A
#
# COMPACT_ATOMS: atom_id res chain seq x y z
N MET A 1 -76.91 -49.25 17.54
CA MET A 1 -76.01 -50.26 18.13
C MET A 1 -74.58 -49.91 17.77
N ARG A 2 -73.70 -49.90 18.78
CA ARG A 2 -72.25 -49.69 18.73
C ARG A 2 -71.56 -50.65 17.76
N HIS A 3 -70.46 -50.24 17.14
CA HIS A 3 -69.12 -50.78 17.44
C HIS A 3 -68.02 -49.80 16.99
N THR A 4 -67.15 -49.50 17.94
CA THR A 4 -65.91 -48.71 17.87
C THR A 4 -64.79 -49.52 17.22
N THR A 5 -63.95 -48.92 16.39
CA THR A 5 -62.54 -49.34 16.27
C THR A 5 -61.66 -48.15 15.89
N VAL A 6 -60.82 -47.77 16.84
CA VAL A 6 -59.68 -46.86 16.71
C VAL A 6 -58.52 -47.68 16.13
N MET A 7 -57.83 -47.18 15.10
CA MET A 7 -56.46 -47.63 14.83
C MET A 7 -55.64 -46.51 14.19
N THR A 8 -55.03 -45.77 15.12
CA THR A 8 -53.74 -45.08 15.08
C THR A 8 -52.77 -45.68 14.05
N ALA A 9 -52.25 -44.85 13.13
CA ALA A 9 -51.02 -45.13 12.41
C ALA A 9 -50.11 -43.91 12.55
N LEU A 10 -48.95 -44.17 13.18
CA LEU A 10 -47.94 -43.22 13.60
C LEU A 10 -47.54 -42.26 12.47
N ILE A 11 -47.73 -40.96 12.72
CA ILE A 11 -46.87 -39.94 12.13
C ILE A 11 -45.51 -40.12 12.82
N ALA A 12 -44.62 -40.87 12.19
CA ALA A 12 -43.20 -40.83 12.50
C ALA A 12 -42.71 -39.41 12.16
N ALA A 13 -42.87 -38.49 13.09
CA ALA A 13 -42.15 -37.23 13.09
C ALA A 13 -40.67 -37.60 13.22
N PHE A 14 -40.00 -37.70 12.08
CA PHE A 14 -38.55 -37.57 11.99
C PHE A 14 -38.22 -36.16 12.46
N LEU A 15 -38.20 -35.95 13.78
CA LEU A 15 -37.47 -34.86 14.41
C LEU A 15 -36.00 -35.23 14.24
N VAL A 16 -35.47 -35.00 13.04
CA VAL A 16 -34.03 -34.84 12.86
C VAL A 16 -33.67 -33.56 13.59
N THR A 17 -33.52 -33.65 14.91
CA THR A 17 -32.83 -32.64 15.70
C THR A 17 -31.35 -32.79 15.35
N GLY A 18 -30.97 -32.31 14.17
CA GLY A 18 -29.58 -32.34 13.71
C GLY A 18 -28.73 -31.48 14.64
N CYS A 19 -27.66 -32.05 15.18
CA CYS A 19 -26.67 -31.29 15.95
C CYS A 19 -26.11 -30.16 15.08
N SER A 20 -26.01 -28.95 15.63
CA SER A 20 -25.21 -27.89 15.03
C SER A 20 -23.73 -28.23 15.17
N ILE A 21 -22.92 -27.90 14.16
CA ILE A 21 -21.49 -28.18 14.16
C ILE A 21 -20.74 -26.88 13.90
N THR A 22 -19.83 -26.54 14.82
CA THR A 22 -18.94 -25.40 14.66
C THR A 22 -17.53 -25.94 14.48
N THR A 23 -16.87 -25.60 13.37
CA THR A 23 -15.51 -26.10 13.07
C THR A 23 -14.60 -24.93 12.74
N PRO A 24 -13.97 -24.29 13.74
CA PRO A 24 -12.95 -23.27 13.51
C PRO A 24 -11.72 -23.86 12.83
N GLU A 25 -11.17 -23.15 11.86
CA GLU A 25 -9.88 -23.45 11.26
C GLU A 25 -8.71 -23.24 12.27
N PRO A 26 -7.48 -23.69 11.97
CA PRO A 26 -6.33 -23.54 12.87
C PRO A 26 -5.98 -22.09 13.24
N ASP A 27 -6.38 -21.10 12.45
CA ASP A 27 -6.17 -19.66 12.69
C ASP A 27 -7.44 -18.94 13.16
N GLN A 28 -8.46 -19.69 13.58
CA GLN A 28 -9.77 -19.18 13.96
C GLN A 28 -10.19 -19.67 15.35
N LYS A 29 -11.05 -18.91 16.01
CA LYS A 29 -11.67 -19.27 17.29
C LYS A 29 -13.18 -19.22 17.16
N GLY A 30 -13.85 -20.28 17.63
CA GLY A 30 -15.30 -20.36 17.59
C GLY A 30 -15.93 -19.81 18.86
N ILE A 31 -17.16 -19.32 18.72
CA ILE A 31 -18.07 -18.99 19.82
C ILE A 31 -19.43 -19.63 19.53
N VAL A 32 -20.00 -20.30 20.52
CA VAL A 32 -21.26 -21.03 20.38
C VAL A 32 -22.29 -20.50 21.36
N TYR A 33 -23.51 -20.34 20.85
CA TYR A 33 -24.69 -19.97 21.61
C TYR A 33 -25.73 -21.09 21.51
N ASP A 34 -26.32 -21.42 22.65
CA ASP A 34 -27.61 -22.12 22.66
C ASP A 34 -28.62 -21.19 21.99
N ALA A 35 -29.35 -21.70 20.99
CA ALA A 35 -30.34 -20.94 20.24
C ALA A 35 -31.46 -21.86 19.70
N GLY A 36 -31.65 -23.01 20.33
CA GLY A 36 -32.66 -23.98 19.94
C GLY A 36 -34.09 -23.41 19.97
N ALA A 37 -34.99 -24.04 19.22
CA ALA A 37 -36.39 -23.57 19.06
C ALA A 37 -37.21 -23.51 20.37
N PHE A 38 -36.67 -24.04 21.47
CA PHE A 38 -37.29 -24.10 22.80
C PHE A 38 -36.36 -23.63 23.92
N SER A 39 -35.21 -23.05 23.59
CA SER A 39 -34.23 -22.52 24.55
C SER A 39 -33.99 -21.03 24.33
N ASP A 40 -33.60 -20.33 25.40
CA ASP A 40 -33.21 -18.93 25.32
C ASP A 40 -31.82 -18.79 24.68
N THR A 41 -31.61 -17.71 23.91
CA THR A 41 -30.30 -17.45 23.31
C THR A 41 -29.27 -17.13 24.39
N THR A 42 -28.37 -18.07 24.68
CA THR A 42 -27.38 -17.92 25.76
C THR A 42 -26.01 -18.43 25.34
N PHE A 43 -24.96 -17.74 25.80
CA PHE A 43 -23.59 -18.15 25.52
C PHE A 43 -23.29 -19.52 26.15
N GLN A 44 -22.76 -20.44 25.34
CA GLN A 44 -22.43 -21.80 25.77
C GLN A 44 -20.93 -21.93 26.06
N ASN A 45 -20.09 -21.82 25.03
CA ASN A 45 -18.65 -21.99 25.13
C ASN A 45 -17.90 -21.29 23.99
N CYS A 46 -16.58 -21.17 24.15
CA CYS A 46 -15.67 -20.91 23.04
C CYS A 46 -15.02 -22.21 22.58
N VAL A 47 -14.81 -22.32 21.27
CA VAL A 47 -14.20 -23.47 20.61
C VAL A 47 -12.77 -23.11 20.22
N ASN A 48 -11.80 -23.92 20.63
CA ASN A 48 -10.39 -23.67 20.31
C ASN A 48 -10.09 -23.87 18.81
N PRO A 49 -9.05 -23.22 18.27
CA PRO A 49 -8.66 -23.41 16.88
C PRO A 49 -8.41 -24.87 16.50
N GLY A 50 -8.93 -25.29 15.35
CA GLY A 50 -8.80 -26.65 14.83
C GLY A 50 -9.59 -27.73 15.60
N VAL A 51 -10.41 -27.35 16.59
CA VAL A 51 -11.25 -28.29 17.33
C VAL A 51 -12.69 -28.20 16.83
N ARG A 52 -13.27 -29.33 16.45
CA ARG A 52 -14.68 -29.41 16.10
C ARG A 52 -15.54 -29.45 17.36
N ASP A 53 -16.55 -28.58 17.42
CA ASP A 53 -17.61 -28.62 18.41
C ASP A 53 -18.89 -29.18 17.79
N VAL A 54 -19.58 -30.02 18.55
CA VAL A 54 -20.87 -30.61 18.17
C VAL A 54 -21.86 -30.20 19.24
N SER A 55 -22.71 -29.24 18.89
CA SER A 55 -23.62 -28.55 19.80
C SER A 55 -25.06 -29.08 19.61
N GLY A 56 -25.97 -28.55 20.43
CA GLY A 56 -27.38 -28.87 20.38
C GLY A 56 -28.04 -28.51 19.05
N PRO A 57 -29.22 -29.08 18.77
CA PRO A 57 -29.98 -28.78 17.58
C PRO A 57 -30.51 -27.35 17.58
N GLY A 58 -30.08 -26.55 16.61
CA GLY A 58 -30.45 -25.14 16.49
C GLY A 58 -29.49 -24.17 17.18
N ASP A 59 -28.45 -24.68 17.84
CA ASP A 59 -27.38 -23.85 18.40
C ASP A 59 -26.65 -23.11 17.27
N GLN A 60 -26.17 -21.92 17.57
CA GLN A 60 -25.50 -21.03 16.62
C GLN A 60 -24.00 -20.96 16.93
N GLY A 61 -23.20 -21.32 15.93
CA GLY A 61 -21.75 -21.20 15.97
C GLY A 61 -21.26 -20.07 15.09
N TYR A 62 -20.41 -19.22 15.64
CA TYR A 62 -19.76 -18.13 14.91
C TYR A 62 -18.25 -18.31 15.01
N VAL A 63 -17.54 -17.97 13.94
CA VAL A 63 -16.11 -18.18 13.85
C VAL A 63 -15.42 -16.87 13.58
N TYR A 64 -14.36 -16.60 14.36
CA TYR A 64 -13.61 -15.36 14.30
C TYR A 64 -12.13 -15.61 14.07
N PRO A 65 -11.42 -14.66 13.46
CA PRO A 65 -9.98 -14.76 13.32
C PRO A 65 -9.26 -14.73 14.67
N ALA A 66 -8.32 -15.66 14.88
CA ALA A 66 -7.41 -15.69 16.02
C ALA A 66 -5.98 -15.24 15.66
N GLY A 67 -5.64 -15.23 14.37
CA GLY A 67 -4.36 -14.75 13.84
C GLY A 67 -4.29 -13.24 13.61
N GLN A 68 -3.13 -12.78 13.13
CA GLN A 68 -2.95 -11.41 12.66
C GLN A 68 -3.88 -11.15 11.46
N ARG A 69 -4.48 -9.96 11.44
CA ARG A 69 -5.32 -9.46 10.36
C ARG A 69 -4.76 -8.17 9.80
N THR A 70 -5.12 -7.89 8.57
CA THR A 70 -4.76 -6.70 7.83
C THR A 70 -6.01 -5.90 7.51
N PHE A 71 -5.81 -4.60 7.39
CA PHE A 71 -6.72 -3.68 6.71
C PHE A 71 -5.86 -2.93 5.69
N GLU A 72 -5.89 -3.38 4.44
CA GLU A 72 -5.26 -2.76 3.29
C GLU A 72 -6.17 -1.68 2.72
N PHE A 73 -5.61 -0.48 2.58
CA PHE A 73 -6.25 0.64 1.92
C PHE A 73 -5.34 1.06 0.78
N ALA A 74 -5.72 0.76 -0.46
CA ALA A 74 -4.80 0.85 -1.58
C ALA A 74 -5.45 1.32 -2.87
N ALA A 75 -4.72 2.17 -3.60
CA ALA A 75 -5.04 2.55 -4.97
C ALA A 75 -4.80 1.38 -5.92
N ASP A 76 -5.65 1.24 -6.93
CA ASP A 76 -5.42 0.34 -8.06
C ASP A 76 -4.12 0.75 -8.77
N PRO A 77 -3.12 -0.13 -8.90
CA PRO A 77 -1.87 0.18 -9.59
C PRO A 77 -2.07 0.53 -11.07
N ASN A 78 -3.20 0.18 -11.67
CA ASN A 78 -3.55 0.50 -13.05
C ASN A 78 -4.30 1.83 -13.19
N ASP A 79 -4.59 2.51 -12.08
CA ASP A 79 -5.24 3.82 -12.09
C ASP A 79 -4.22 4.95 -11.88
N PRO A 80 -3.89 5.73 -12.94
CA PRO A 80 -2.94 6.83 -12.83
C PRO A 80 -3.43 7.97 -11.92
N GLU A 81 -4.75 8.13 -11.73
CA GLU A 81 -5.31 9.11 -10.80
C GLU A 81 -5.29 8.62 -9.34
N GLY A 82 -5.14 7.31 -9.16
CA GLY A 82 -5.13 6.64 -7.86
C GLY A 82 -6.42 6.89 -7.08
N ALA A 83 -7.56 6.88 -7.75
CA ALA A 83 -8.89 7.07 -7.14
C ALA A 83 -9.61 5.74 -6.93
N ASN A 84 -9.35 4.75 -7.77
CA ASN A 84 -9.96 3.43 -7.70
C ASN A 84 -9.27 2.54 -6.66
N THR A 85 -10.07 1.69 -6.02
CA THR A 85 -9.58 0.71 -5.04
C THR A 85 -8.88 -0.46 -5.72
N LYS A 86 -7.71 -0.85 -5.21
CA LYS A 86 -7.02 -2.08 -5.63
C LYS A 86 -7.94 -3.30 -5.44
N PRO A 87 -8.09 -4.19 -6.43
CA PRO A 87 -8.83 -5.43 -6.24
C PRO A 87 -8.30 -6.24 -5.05
N GLY A 88 -9.21 -6.58 -4.13
CA GLY A 88 -8.90 -7.33 -2.90
C GLY A 88 -8.41 -6.49 -1.71
N ALA A 89 -8.31 -5.16 -1.84
CA ALA A 89 -8.12 -4.28 -0.69
C ALA A 89 -9.46 -3.96 -0.01
N GLU A 90 -9.45 -3.84 1.32
CA GLU A 90 -10.65 -3.56 2.13
C GLU A 90 -11.13 -2.10 1.95
N ALA A 91 -10.24 -1.20 1.53
CA ALA A 91 -10.60 0.18 1.21
C ALA A 91 -9.76 0.76 0.06
N GLY A 92 -10.29 1.83 -0.55
CA GLY A 92 -9.51 2.67 -1.46
C GLY A 92 -8.43 3.47 -0.74
N PRO A 93 -7.58 4.19 -1.48
CA PRO A 93 -6.57 5.04 -0.88
C PRO A 93 -7.23 6.15 -0.05
N LEU A 94 -6.67 6.44 1.11
CA LEU A 94 -7.20 7.45 2.03
C LEU A 94 -6.69 8.84 1.64
N THR A 95 -7.52 9.85 1.84
CA THR A 95 -7.21 11.26 1.54
C THR A 95 -6.79 11.98 2.80
N MET A 96 -5.78 12.85 2.69
CA MET A 96 -5.31 13.68 3.79
C MET A 96 -5.04 15.10 3.32
N TRP A 97 -5.12 16.07 4.22
CA TRP A 97 -4.66 17.43 3.98
C TRP A 97 -3.35 17.70 4.70
N THR A 98 -2.41 18.32 4.00
CA THR A 98 -1.13 18.75 4.59
C THR A 98 -1.23 20.12 5.24
N LYS A 99 -0.16 20.51 5.94
CA LYS A 99 0.01 21.85 6.52
C LYS A 99 -0.12 22.97 5.49
N ASP A 100 0.37 22.75 4.28
CA ASP A 100 0.38 23.66 3.14
C ASP A 100 -0.72 23.31 2.13
N PRO A 101 -1.98 23.54 2.56
CA PRO A 101 -3.21 22.82 2.21
C PRO A 101 -3.21 22.16 0.83
N LEU A 102 -2.58 20.98 0.76
CA LEU A 102 -2.61 20.12 -0.41
C LEU A 102 -3.29 18.81 -0.02
N GLU A 103 -4.33 18.44 -0.77
CA GLU A 103 -4.92 17.11 -0.67
C GLU A 103 -3.93 16.09 -1.25
N MET A 104 -3.61 15.07 -0.47
CA MET A 104 -2.79 13.94 -0.91
C MET A 104 -3.52 12.64 -0.67
N ARG A 105 -3.12 11.61 -1.43
CA ARG A 105 -3.62 10.24 -1.25
C ARG A 105 -2.53 9.35 -0.69
N VAL A 106 -2.90 8.47 0.23
CA VAL A 106 -1.98 7.46 0.78
C VAL A 106 -2.59 6.09 0.65
N SER A 107 -1.73 5.13 0.33
CA SER A 107 -2.03 3.71 0.45
C SER A 107 -1.19 3.10 1.55
N GLY A 108 -1.66 2.01 2.14
CA GLY A 108 -0.95 1.36 3.23
C GLY A 108 -1.68 0.15 3.76
N VAL A 109 -1.16 -0.37 4.86
CA VAL A 109 -1.76 -1.49 5.57
C VAL A 109 -1.68 -1.25 7.06
N VAL A 110 -2.78 -1.52 7.75
CA VAL A 110 -2.80 -1.67 9.20
C VAL A 110 -2.81 -3.16 9.52
N THR A 111 -1.90 -3.59 10.36
CA THR A 111 -1.89 -4.94 10.92
C THR A 111 -2.35 -4.89 12.37
N PHE A 112 -3.16 -5.85 12.78
CA PHE A 112 -3.70 -5.95 14.14
C PHE A 112 -4.08 -7.41 14.45
N SER A 113 -4.58 -7.69 15.64
CA SER A 113 -5.14 -8.99 16.00
C SER A 113 -6.42 -8.79 16.80
N LEU A 114 -7.42 -9.62 16.55
CA LEU A 114 -8.59 -9.71 17.43
C LEU A 114 -8.21 -10.52 18.67
N THR A 115 -8.72 -10.14 19.83
CA THR A 115 -8.51 -10.89 21.07
C THR A 115 -8.92 -12.35 20.92
N SER A 116 -8.06 -13.26 21.39
CA SER A 116 -8.37 -14.68 21.48
C SER A 116 -8.87 -15.09 22.87
N ASP A 117 -8.94 -14.17 23.82
CA ASP A 117 -9.54 -14.43 25.13
C ASP A 117 -11.04 -14.66 24.97
N CYS A 118 -11.55 -15.77 25.53
CA CYS A 118 -12.94 -16.17 25.31
C CYS A 118 -13.95 -15.14 25.85
N LYS A 119 -13.67 -14.57 27.03
CA LYS A 119 -14.56 -13.59 27.65
C LYS A 119 -14.62 -12.30 26.83
N THR A 120 -13.48 -11.82 26.38
CA THR A 120 -13.37 -10.59 25.60
C THR A 120 -13.90 -10.77 24.18
N LEU A 121 -13.64 -11.94 23.57
CA LEU A 121 -14.19 -12.30 22.26
C LEU A 121 -15.72 -12.42 22.27
N ARG A 122 -16.29 -12.96 23.35
CA ARG A 122 -17.73 -12.94 23.57
C ARG A 122 -18.28 -11.52 23.62
N GLN A 123 -17.66 -10.64 24.39
CA GLN A 123 -18.08 -9.24 24.46
C GLN A 123 -18.00 -8.55 23.11
N PHE A 124 -16.95 -8.82 22.33
CA PHE A 124 -16.83 -8.35 20.95
C PHE A 124 -18.01 -8.82 20.09
N HIS A 125 -18.30 -10.13 20.11
CA HIS A 125 -19.39 -10.72 19.33
C HIS A 125 -20.73 -10.07 19.69
N GLU A 126 -21.05 -9.98 20.97
CA GLU A 126 -22.34 -9.46 21.46
C GLU A 126 -22.52 -7.96 21.20
N GLN A 127 -21.44 -7.17 21.31
CA GLN A 127 -21.53 -5.70 21.19
C GLN A 127 -21.34 -5.18 19.76
N ILE A 128 -20.53 -5.88 18.96
CA ILE A 128 -20.10 -5.41 17.64
C ILE A 128 -20.33 -6.50 16.59
N GLY A 129 -19.87 -7.73 16.83
CA GLY A 129 -19.87 -8.80 15.83
C GLY A 129 -21.25 -9.07 15.22
N LEU A 130 -22.28 -9.19 16.05
CA LEU A 130 -23.67 -9.42 15.62
C LEU A 130 -24.23 -8.29 14.76
N LYS A 131 -23.88 -7.03 15.05
CA LYS A 131 -24.38 -5.87 14.30
C LYS A 131 -23.89 -5.87 12.84
N TYR A 132 -22.68 -6.38 12.62
CA TYR A 132 -22.04 -6.36 11.31
C TYR A 132 -22.03 -7.72 10.61
N GLU A 133 -22.53 -8.79 11.26
CA GLU A 133 -22.37 -10.16 10.77
C GLU A 133 -20.88 -10.50 10.55
N ALA A 134 -20.06 -10.10 11.52
CA ALA A 134 -18.59 -10.08 11.41
C ALA A 134 -17.94 -11.47 11.35
N ASP A 135 -18.72 -12.54 11.48
CA ASP A 135 -18.32 -13.92 11.23
C ASP A 135 -18.28 -14.27 9.72
N THR A 136 -18.83 -13.40 8.88
CA THR A 136 -18.75 -13.47 7.42
C THR A 136 -17.67 -12.54 6.87
N ASP A 137 -17.08 -12.86 5.72
CA ASP A 137 -16.07 -12.01 5.08
C ASP A 137 -16.62 -10.61 4.78
N GLU A 138 -17.82 -10.52 4.20
CA GLU A 138 -18.46 -9.23 3.88
C GLU A 138 -18.79 -8.41 5.12
N GLY A 139 -19.24 -9.06 6.19
CA GLY A 139 -19.54 -8.42 7.46
C GLY A 139 -18.29 -7.95 8.20
N TRP A 140 -17.23 -8.75 8.11
CA TRP A 140 -15.91 -8.40 8.64
C TRP A 140 -15.35 -7.15 7.95
N ASP A 141 -15.38 -7.09 6.61
CA ASP A 141 -14.92 -5.91 5.86
C ASP A 141 -15.71 -4.65 6.19
N LYS A 142 -17.05 -4.77 6.32
CA LYS A 142 -17.92 -3.67 6.79
C LYS A 142 -17.50 -3.20 8.17
N LEU A 143 -17.25 -4.12 9.10
CA LEU A 143 -16.78 -3.79 10.44
C LEU A 143 -15.43 -3.05 10.39
N LEU A 144 -14.48 -3.55 9.61
CA LEU A 144 -13.15 -2.94 9.50
C LEU A 144 -13.21 -1.53 8.93
N SER A 145 -14.06 -1.28 7.93
CA SER A 145 -14.23 0.06 7.36
C SER A 145 -14.64 1.10 8.41
N VAL A 146 -15.43 0.70 9.41
CA VAL A 146 -15.91 1.59 10.49
C VAL A 146 -14.91 1.65 11.64
N TYR A 147 -14.55 0.51 12.22
CA TYR A 147 -13.77 0.47 13.45
C TYR A 147 -12.28 0.67 13.23
N ILE A 148 -11.75 0.37 12.05
CA ILE A 148 -10.33 0.56 11.72
C ILE A 148 -10.17 1.72 10.74
N GLY A 149 -10.97 1.72 9.67
CA GLY A 149 -10.91 2.71 8.60
C GLY A 149 -11.17 4.15 9.07
N GLN A 150 -12.25 4.41 9.81
CA GLN A 150 -12.56 5.79 10.24
C GLN A 150 -11.54 6.37 11.24
N PRO A 151 -11.09 5.64 12.29
CA PRO A 151 -10.02 6.13 13.15
C PRO A 151 -8.72 6.38 12.40
N LEU A 152 -8.38 5.53 11.44
CA LEU A 152 -7.19 5.68 10.61
C LEU A 152 -7.28 6.91 9.71
N ASP A 153 -8.41 7.14 9.05
CA ASP A 153 -8.65 8.32 8.20
C ASP A 153 -8.50 9.62 9.01
N ARG A 154 -9.12 9.66 10.20
CA ARG A 154 -8.98 10.79 11.13
C ARG A 154 -7.54 10.97 11.61
N ALA A 155 -6.82 9.88 11.87
CA ALA A 155 -5.42 9.91 12.31
C ALA A 155 -4.48 10.43 11.21
N LEU A 156 -4.70 10.00 9.97
CA LEU A 156 -3.98 10.49 8.80
C LEU A 156 -4.20 11.99 8.62
N ASP A 157 -5.43 12.45 8.60
CA ASP A 157 -5.72 13.88 8.42
C ASP A 157 -5.15 14.73 9.57
N ALA A 158 -5.25 14.27 10.82
CA ALA A 158 -4.69 14.97 11.98
C ALA A 158 -3.16 15.05 11.94
N ALA A 159 -2.48 13.92 11.67
CA ALA A 159 -1.02 13.86 11.63
C ALA A 159 -0.45 14.65 10.44
N SER A 160 -1.08 14.56 9.28
CA SER A 160 -0.58 15.18 8.05
C SER A 160 -0.62 16.71 8.07
N LYS A 161 -1.52 17.31 8.86
CA LYS A 161 -1.58 18.77 9.07
C LYS A 161 -0.35 19.33 9.78
N GLU A 162 0.50 18.49 10.37
CA GLU A 162 1.74 18.91 11.01
C GLU A 162 2.92 19.03 10.02
N PHE A 163 2.81 18.42 8.85
CA PHE A 163 3.89 18.31 7.86
C PHE A 163 3.55 19.04 6.56
N ALA A 164 4.55 19.65 5.93
CA ALA A 164 4.38 20.15 4.56
C ALA A 164 4.34 18.98 3.58
N TRP A 165 3.58 19.07 2.49
CA TRP A 165 3.45 17.98 1.52
C TRP A 165 4.81 17.57 0.95
N ARG A 166 5.70 18.55 0.76
CA ARG A 166 7.05 18.27 0.26
C ARG A 166 7.87 17.41 1.23
N GLU A 167 7.72 17.58 2.53
CA GLU A 167 8.45 16.76 3.51
C GLU A 167 8.01 15.29 3.41
N LEU A 168 6.72 15.06 3.13
CA LEU A 168 6.15 13.72 2.99
C LEU A 168 6.45 13.08 1.62
N THR A 169 6.70 13.88 0.57
CA THR A 169 6.97 13.37 -0.80
C THR A 169 8.44 13.38 -1.23
N TYR A 170 9.32 14.17 -0.59
CA TYR A 170 10.71 14.34 -1.05
C TYR A 170 11.72 13.50 -0.24
N ARG A 171 11.53 12.18 -0.21
CA ARG A 171 12.48 11.18 0.35
C ARG A 171 13.18 11.66 1.64
N ASP A 172 12.49 12.38 2.51
CA ASP A 172 12.97 12.65 3.85
C ASP A 172 12.53 11.44 4.70
N PRO A 173 13.43 10.47 4.94
CA PRO A 173 13.05 9.28 5.68
C PRO A 173 12.67 9.62 7.12
N GLN A 174 13.17 10.73 7.67
CA GLN A 174 12.86 11.15 9.04
C GLN A 174 11.45 11.75 9.11
N ALA A 175 11.11 12.66 8.20
CA ALA A 175 9.76 13.23 8.16
C ALA A 175 8.71 12.13 7.94
N LYS A 176 8.97 11.20 7.02
CA LYS A 176 8.08 10.05 6.79
C LYS A 176 7.92 9.18 8.04
N GLN A 177 9.02 8.82 8.71
CA GLN A 177 8.98 7.99 9.90
C GLN A 177 8.27 8.67 11.07
N GLN A 178 8.50 9.97 11.29
CA GLN A 178 7.83 10.75 12.32
C GLN A 178 6.32 10.87 12.04
N TRP A 179 5.96 11.07 10.78
CA TRP A 179 4.57 11.10 10.36
C TRP A 179 3.87 9.75 10.57
N GLU A 180 4.46 8.64 10.12
CA GLU A 180 3.93 7.29 10.37
C GLU A 180 3.74 7.00 11.86
N ALA A 181 4.70 7.40 12.71
CA ALA A 181 4.61 7.25 14.16
C ALA A 181 3.43 8.05 14.75
N LYS A 182 3.23 9.29 14.30
CA LYS A 182 2.08 10.12 14.71
C LYS A 182 0.75 9.55 14.25
N VAL A 183 0.69 9.01 13.03
CA VAL A 183 -0.52 8.33 12.53
C VAL A 183 -0.85 7.13 13.42
N ALA A 184 0.13 6.29 13.76
CA ALA A 184 -0.08 5.16 14.66
C ALA A 184 -0.54 5.61 16.06
N GLU A 185 0.05 6.67 16.61
CA GLU A 185 -0.34 7.24 17.90
C GLU A 185 -1.80 7.74 17.90
N TYR A 186 -2.16 8.58 16.93
CA TYR A 186 -3.51 9.13 16.79
C TYR A 186 -4.54 8.06 16.46
N MET A 187 -4.18 7.06 15.67
CA MET A 187 -5.06 5.94 15.37
C MET A 187 -5.43 5.20 16.66
N VAL A 188 -4.45 4.84 17.49
CA VAL A 188 -4.71 4.16 18.77
C VAL A 188 -5.51 5.05 19.72
N GLN A 189 -5.26 6.36 19.73
CA GLN A 189 -6.06 7.31 20.51
C GLN A 189 -7.52 7.31 20.05
N PHE A 190 -7.80 7.48 18.76
CA PHE A 190 -9.16 7.54 18.22
C PHE A 190 -9.89 6.20 18.31
N LEU A 191 -9.18 5.08 18.16
CA LEU A 191 -9.72 3.76 18.45
C LEU A 191 -10.18 3.63 19.90
N ARG A 192 -9.40 4.18 20.86
CA ARG A 192 -9.77 4.14 22.28
C ARG A 192 -11.00 4.99 22.56
N GLU A 193 -11.09 6.17 21.95
CA GLU A 193 -12.27 7.04 22.04
C GLU A 193 -13.55 6.36 21.51
N GLN A 194 -13.43 5.50 20.49
CA GLN A 194 -14.54 4.71 19.95
C GLN A 194 -14.79 3.38 20.69
N GLY A 195 -13.99 3.04 21.70
CA GLY A 195 -14.07 1.76 22.42
C GLY A 195 -13.47 0.56 21.67
N GLY A 196 -12.84 0.76 20.51
CA GLY A 196 -12.29 -0.30 19.66
C GLY A 196 -11.06 -1.01 20.24
N THR A 197 -10.25 -0.35 21.07
CA THR A 197 -9.03 -0.96 21.66
C THR A 197 -9.32 -2.05 22.70
N ALA A 198 -10.57 -2.24 23.10
CA ALA A 198 -10.95 -3.31 24.02
C ALA A 198 -10.90 -4.70 23.37
N PHE A 199 -11.05 -4.76 22.04
CA PHE A 199 -11.19 -6.02 21.29
C PHE A 199 -10.02 -6.28 20.35
N PHE A 200 -9.40 -5.22 19.84
CA PHE A 200 -8.28 -5.29 18.91
C PHE A 200 -6.97 -4.91 19.59
N GLU A 201 -5.91 -5.66 19.29
CA GLU A 201 -4.58 -5.49 19.86
C GLU A 201 -3.48 -5.53 18.80
N LYS A 202 -2.24 -5.20 19.20
CA LYS A 202 -1.02 -5.32 18.36
C LYS A 202 -1.09 -4.53 17.05
N PHE A 203 -1.60 -3.31 17.12
CA PHE A 203 -1.65 -2.40 15.99
C PHE A 203 -0.25 -2.04 15.47
N SER A 204 -0.07 -2.13 14.16
CA SER A 204 1.09 -1.60 13.45
C SER A 204 0.64 -1.04 12.10
N VAL A 205 1.06 0.19 11.81
CA VAL A 205 0.67 0.93 10.61
C VAL A 205 1.89 1.02 9.68
N THR A 206 1.71 0.63 8.43
CA THR A 206 2.74 0.78 7.38
C THR A 206 2.16 1.61 6.25
N LEU A 207 2.79 2.76 5.96
CA LEU A 207 2.29 3.69 4.95
C LEU A 207 3.21 3.69 3.73
N GLN A 208 2.60 3.69 2.55
CA GLN A 208 3.31 4.05 1.34
C GLN A 208 3.58 5.55 1.34
N GLN A 209 4.47 5.97 0.45
CA GLN A 209 4.69 7.39 0.26
C GLN A 209 3.40 8.06 -0.26
N PRO A 210 2.91 9.12 0.41
CA PRO A 210 1.75 9.85 -0.07
C PRO A 210 1.98 10.41 -1.48
N GLN A 211 0.93 10.38 -2.29
CA GLN A 211 0.93 10.85 -3.67
C GLN A 211 0.15 12.16 -3.77
N PRO A 212 0.77 13.24 -4.28
CA PRO A 212 0.04 14.45 -4.67
C PRO A 212 -0.94 14.17 -5.81
N PRO A 213 -1.88 15.11 -6.07
CA PRO A 213 -2.78 15.02 -7.22
C PRO A 213 -2.00 14.92 -8.53
N LEU A 214 -2.55 14.21 -9.52
CA LEU A 214 -1.86 13.93 -10.80
C LEU A 214 -1.29 15.20 -11.45
N LYS A 215 -2.08 16.28 -11.52
CA LYS A 215 -1.63 17.57 -12.08
C LYS A 215 -0.39 18.15 -11.39
N VAL A 216 -0.26 17.97 -10.07
CA VAL A 216 0.91 18.43 -9.31
C VAL A 216 2.11 17.56 -9.64
N ARG A 217 1.94 16.24 -9.73
CA ARG A 217 3.00 15.30 -10.12
C ARG A 217 3.50 15.58 -11.54
N GLU A 218 2.60 15.81 -12.50
CA GLU A 218 2.93 16.16 -13.87
C GLU A 218 3.67 17.50 -13.95
N ALA A 219 3.21 18.52 -13.23
CA ALA A 219 3.88 19.80 -13.17
C ALA A 219 5.29 19.68 -12.56
N MET A 220 5.47 18.87 -11.52
CA MET A 220 6.79 18.59 -10.94
C MET A 220 7.71 17.87 -11.92
N ALA A 221 7.21 16.85 -12.63
CA ALA A 221 7.98 16.14 -13.64
C ALA A 221 8.43 17.07 -14.77
N ALA A 222 7.55 17.97 -15.23
CA ALA A 222 7.87 18.97 -16.24
C ALA A 222 8.93 19.97 -15.76
N VAL A 223 8.85 20.44 -14.51
CA VAL A 223 9.88 21.33 -13.94
C VAL A 223 11.22 20.62 -13.82
N GLN A 224 11.23 19.38 -13.33
CA GLN A 224 12.45 18.59 -13.21
C GLN A 224 13.11 18.37 -14.57
N GLN A 225 12.33 17.99 -15.58
CA GLN A 225 12.81 17.83 -16.95
C GLN A 225 13.40 19.14 -17.49
N ALA A 226 12.72 20.28 -17.31
CA ALA A 226 13.22 21.57 -17.75
C ALA A 226 14.53 21.98 -17.04
N GLN A 227 14.70 21.63 -15.77
CA GLN A 227 15.96 21.87 -15.04
C GLN A 227 17.10 21.00 -15.57
N GLU A 228 16.84 19.72 -15.85
CA GLU A 228 17.81 18.80 -16.44
C GLU A 228 18.22 19.23 -17.84
N GLU A 229 17.27 19.64 -18.68
CA GLU A 229 17.53 20.18 -20.02
C GLU A 229 18.36 21.46 -19.96
N ASN A 230 18.02 22.40 -19.06
CA ASN A 230 18.80 23.62 -18.87
C ASN A 230 20.21 23.34 -18.35
N THR A 231 20.37 22.36 -17.46
CA THR A 231 21.68 21.94 -16.94
C THR A 231 22.50 21.28 -18.04
N ALA A 232 21.90 20.40 -18.83
CA ALA A 232 22.54 19.79 -20.00
C ALA A 232 22.94 20.85 -21.03
N GLN A 233 22.10 21.87 -21.27
CA GLN A 233 22.42 22.94 -22.20
C GLN A 233 23.55 23.84 -21.68
N LYS A 234 23.56 24.17 -20.38
CA LYS A 234 24.68 24.87 -19.74
C LYS A 234 25.99 24.08 -19.87
N ALA A 235 25.95 22.77 -19.60
CA ALA A 235 27.12 21.90 -19.78
C ALA A 235 27.59 21.83 -21.24
N LYS A 236 26.68 21.78 -22.22
CA LYS A 236 27.03 21.86 -23.66
C LYS A 236 27.69 23.20 -24.01
N ASN A 237 27.12 24.31 -23.55
CA ASN A 237 27.66 25.64 -23.80
C ASN A 237 29.04 25.83 -23.15
N GLU A 238 29.22 25.31 -21.93
CA GLU A 238 30.51 25.33 -21.24
C GLU A 238 31.56 24.47 -21.96
N LYS A 239 31.20 23.26 -22.37
CA LYS A 239 32.07 22.41 -23.20
C LYS A 239 32.48 23.12 -24.50
N ALA A 240 31.52 23.72 -25.21
CA ALA A 240 31.82 24.48 -26.43
C ALA A 240 32.73 25.69 -26.16
N ARG A 241 32.57 26.38 -25.02
CA ARG A 241 33.46 27.47 -24.61
C ARG A 241 34.88 26.97 -24.33
N THR A 242 35.03 25.87 -23.59
CA THR A 242 36.34 25.26 -23.32
C THR A 242 37.00 24.76 -24.60
N GLU A 243 36.25 24.20 -25.54
CA GLU A 243 36.77 23.81 -26.87
C GLU A 243 37.23 25.03 -27.66
N LEU A 244 36.48 26.14 -27.64
CA LEU A 244 36.88 27.40 -28.29
C LEU A 244 38.13 28.01 -27.66
N GLU A 245 38.26 27.96 -26.33
CA GLU A 245 39.46 28.42 -25.62
C GLU A 245 40.67 27.54 -25.96
N ALA A 246 40.53 26.22 -25.93
CA ALA A 246 41.60 25.30 -26.34
C ALA A 246 42.05 25.55 -27.78
N ILE A 247 41.13 25.86 -28.69
CA ILE A 247 41.44 26.22 -30.09
C ILE A 247 42.20 27.56 -30.16
N LYS A 248 41.85 28.55 -29.33
CA LYS A 248 42.58 29.83 -29.25
C LYS A 248 44.00 29.62 -28.72
N ASP A 249 44.16 28.85 -27.65
CA ASP A 249 45.48 28.55 -27.08
C ASP A 249 46.37 27.80 -28.10
N LEU A 250 45.79 26.83 -28.81
CA LEU A 250 46.47 26.12 -29.90
C LEU A 250 46.90 27.07 -31.03
N LYS A 251 46.04 28.04 -31.39
CA LYS A 251 46.36 29.07 -32.38
C LYS A 251 47.49 29.98 -31.91
N ASP A 252 47.53 30.34 -30.64
CA ASP A 252 48.56 31.22 -30.08
C ASP A 252 49.94 30.52 -30.02
N VAL A 253 49.96 29.21 -29.78
CA VAL A 253 51.20 28.40 -29.74
C VAL A 253 51.69 28.00 -31.14
N LEU A 254 50.79 27.60 -32.04
CA LEU A 254 51.15 26.98 -33.33
C LEU A 254 50.91 27.88 -34.55
N GLY A 255 50.32 29.06 -34.36
CA GLY A 255 49.83 29.91 -35.44
C GLY A 255 48.54 29.37 -36.12
N PRO A 256 47.86 30.19 -36.95
CA PRO A 256 46.55 29.85 -37.53
C PRO A 256 46.56 28.56 -38.36
N GLN A 257 47.63 28.33 -39.13
CA GLN A 257 47.74 27.16 -40.00
C GLN A 257 48.16 25.90 -39.21
N GLY A 258 48.97 26.04 -38.17
CA GLY A 258 49.39 24.94 -37.30
C GLY A 258 48.24 24.39 -36.44
N ALA A 259 47.37 25.26 -35.93
CA ALA A 259 46.18 24.85 -35.17
C ALA A 259 45.18 24.05 -36.04
N VAL A 260 44.96 24.48 -37.29
CA VAL A 260 44.10 23.76 -38.25
C VAL A 260 44.67 22.39 -38.58
N MET A 261 46.00 22.29 -38.77
CA MET A 261 46.65 21.00 -39.05
C MET A 261 46.59 20.05 -37.86
N TRP A 262 46.82 20.54 -36.63
CA TRP A 262 46.72 19.73 -35.42
C TRP A 262 45.29 19.22 -35.18
N GLN A 263 44.27 20.06 -35.41
CA GLN A 263 42.87 19.66 -35.31
C GLN A 263 42.51 18.61 -36.37
N ALA A 264 42.98 18.78 -37.61
CA ALA A 264 42.76 17.81 -38.68
C ALA A 264 43.42 16.45 -38.42
N VAL A 265 44.57 16.42 -37.73
CA VAL A 265 45.22 15.19 -37.27
C VAL A 265 44.43 14.54 -36.13
N LYS A 266 43.99 15.32 -35.13
CA LYS A 266 43.16 14.82 -34.01
C LYS A 266 41.82 14.24 -34.50
N ASP A 267 41.20 14.88 -35.47
CA ASP A 267 39.95 14.42 -36.09
C ASP A 267 40.16 13.24 -37.07
N GLY A 268 41.41 12.75 -37.23
CA GLY A 268 41.76 11.62 -38.08
C GLY A 268 41.67 11.89 -39.59
N ARG A 269 41.54 13.16 -39.99
CA ARG A 269 41.44 13.60 -41.40
C ARG A 269 42.79 13.58 -42.11
N ILE A 270 43.88 13.63 -41.36
CA ILE A 270 45.25 13.64 -41.87
C ILE A 270 46.10 12.74 -40.97
N GLN A 271 46.96 11.90 -41.56
CA GLN A 271 48.01 11.19 -40.83
C GLN A 271 49.36 11.83 -41.13
N ILE A 272 50.14 12.05 -40.06
CA ILE A 272 51.53 12.49 -40.18
C ILE A 272 52.41 11.27 -39.93
N ILE A 273 53.18 10.88 -40.95
CA ILE A 273 54.16 9.81 -40.86
C ILE A 273 55.53 10.47 -40.93
N VAL A 274 56.31 10.30 -39.87
CA VAL A 274 57.71 10.74 -39.83
C VAL A 274 58.55 9.53 -40.23
N SER A 275 59.28 9.64 -41.34
CA SER A 275 60.21 8.58 -41.75
C SER A 275 61.46 8.57 -40.87
N ASP A 276 62.13 7.42 -40.80
CA ASP A 276 63.39 7.26 -40.02
C ASP A 276 64.53 8.20 -40.51
N SER A 277 64.39 8.75 -41.72
CA SER A 277 65.27 9.78 -42.29
C SER A 277 64.91 11.22 -41.89
N GLY A 278 63.89 11.42 -41.06
CA GLY A 278 63.45 12.72 -40.57
C GLY A 278 62.55 13.50 -41.55
N GLN A 279 62.09 12.90 -42.65
CA GLN A 279 61.14 13.56 -43.56
C GLN A 279 59.71 13.44 -43.02
N ILE A 280 58.99 14.57 -43.02
CA ILE A 280 57.60 14.64 -42.56
C ILE A 280 56.69 14.49 -43.80
N ASN A 281 55.97 13.38 -43.89
CA ASN A 281 54.94 13.18 -44.91
C ASN A 281 53.55 13.40 -44.32
N VAL A 282 52.81 14.36 -44.89
CA VAL A 282 51.44 14.71 -44.50
C VAL A 282 50.50 14.11 -45.53
N THR A 283 49.78 13.05 -45.14
CA THR A 283 48.89 12.32 -46.06
C THR A 283 47.43 12.56 -45.66
N PRO A 284 46.60 13.14 -46.55
CA PRO A 284 45.16 13.19 -46.33
C PRO A 284 44.61 11.77 -46.22
N ASN A 285 43.83 11.50 -45.18
CA ASN A 285 43.21 10.20 -45.03
C ASN A 285 42.00 10.17 -45.98
N GLN A 286 42.16 9.62 -47.19
CA GLN A 286 41.04 9.38 -48.08
C GLN A 286 40.14 8.32 -47.43
N ARG A 287 39.12 8.76 -46.68
CA ARG A 287 37.93 7.92 -46.55
C ARG A 287 37.44 7.67 -47.96
N ARG A 288 37.51 6.42 -48.42
CA ARG A 288 36.81 5.97 -49.63
C ARG A 288 35.37 6.50 -49.54
N GLN A 289 35.00 7.35 -50.49
CA GLN A 289 33.60 7.41 -50.91
C GLN A 289 33.36 6.15 -51.74
N GLY A 290 32.42 5.31 -51.31
CA GLY A 290 32.07 3.98 -51.84
C GLY A 290 32.46 2.89 -50.84
N ASP A 291 31.54 2.23 -50.12
CA ASP A 291 30.12 1.93 -50.36
C ASP A 291 29.15 2.45 -49.28
#